data_AF-A0A5B7VAT3-F1
#
_entry.id   AF-A0A5B7VAT3-F1
#
_cell.length_a   1.000
_cell.length_b   1.000
_cell.length_c   1.000
_cell.angle_alpha   90.00
_cell.angle_beta   90.00
_cell.angle_gamma   90.00
#
_symmetry.space_group_name_H-M   'P 1'
#
loop_
_entity.id
_entity.type
_entity.pdbx_description
1 polymer ?
#
loop_
_entity_poly.entity_id
_entity_poly.type
_entity_poly.pdbx_seq_one_letter_code
_entity_poly.pdbx_strand_id
1 'polypeptide(L)'
;MYDPSGHGAALFAFFAGMAESEREYIREKSLEGQASARERGRHGGRPKVVDDDMAGYARSLRANGVPVPQIAQKLVITSGKNKGEHPSVATVYRILAEDDAAESMA
;
A
#
# COMPACT_ATOMS: atom_id res chain seq x y z
N MET A 1 -18.14 36.59 21.83
CA MET A 1 -19.01 36.29 20.68
C MET A 1 -18.17 36.53 19.43
N TYR A 2 -17.83 35.47 18.69
CA TYR A 2 -17.22 35.58 17.36
C TYR A 2 -18.30 36.07 16.40
N ASP A 3 -18.05 37.22 15.76
CA ASP A 3 -18.94 37.78 14.73
C ASP A 3 -18.36 37.46 13.34
N PRO A 4 -18.93 36.49 12.61
CA PRO A 4 -18.45 36.08 11.28
C PRO A 4 -18.75 37.10 10.17
N SER A 5 -19.37 38.25 10.50
CA SER A 5 -19.75 39.28 9.52
C SER A 5 -18.92 40.57 9.59
N GLY A 6 -17.98 40.67 10.54
CA GLY A 6 -17.09 41.82 10.70
C GLY A 6 -15.74 41.70 9.97
N HIS A 7 -14.92 42.76 10.04
CA HIS A 7 -13.58 42.84 9.42
C HIS A 7 -12.65 41.65 9.74
N GLY A 8 -12.83 40.99 10.89
CA GLY A 8 -12.07 39.80 11.26
C GLY A 8 -12.33 38.59 10.35
N ALA A 9 -13.54 38.43 9.83
CA ALA A 9 -13.89 37.31 8.94
C ALA A 9 -13.13 37.39 7.60
N ALA A 10 -12.98 38.59 7.03
CA ALA A 10 -12.20 38.81 5.82
C ALA A 10 -10.71 38.51 6.04
N LEU A 11 -10.15 38.88 7.20
CA LEU A 11 -8.76 38.58 7.54
C LEU A 11 -8.52 37.06 7.69
N PHE A 12 -9.44 36.35 8.35
CA PHE A 12 -9.37 34.89 8.45
C PHE A 12 -9.52 34.21 7.09
N ALA A 13 -10.42 34.70 6.23
CA ALA A 13 -10.58 34.17 4.88
C ALA A 13 -9.32 34.37 4.04
N PHE A 14 -8.66 35.52 4.15
CA PHE A 14 -7.38 35.79 3.50
C PHE A 14 -6.29 34.80 3.95
N PHE A 15 -6.11 34.63 5.27
CA PHE A 15 -5.12 33.69 5.79
C PHE A 15 -5.46 32.24 5.48
N ALA A 16 -6.74 31.88 5.45
CA ALA A 16 -7.17 30.55 5.02
C ALA A 16 -6.80 30.30 3.55
N GLY A 17 -7.05 31.26 2.66
CA GLY A 17 -6.65 31.16 1.25
C GLY A 17 -5.13 31.09 1.07
N MET A 18 -4.38 31.87 1.85
CA MET A 18 -2.91 31.80 1.86
C MET A 18 -2.40 30.43 2.33
N ALA A 19 -2.94 29.91 3.43
CA ALA A 19 -2.58 28.59 3.96
C ALA A 19 -2.94 27.45 2.99
N GLU A 20 -4.07 27.56 2.28
CA GLU A 20 -4.45 26.62 1.22
C GLU A 20 -3.45 26.64 0.06
N SER A 21 -3.04 27.83 -0.39
CA SER A 21 -2.03 27.98 -1.44
C SER A 21 -0.68 27.38 -1.04
N GLU A 22 -0.22 27.60 0.20
CA GLU A 22 1.04 27.01 0.69
C GLU A 22 0.95 25.49 0.80
N ARG A 23 -0.20 24.96 1.24
CA ARG A 23 -0.43 23.52 1.32
C ARG A 23 -0.38 22.87 -0.07
N GLU A 24 -0.98 23.48 -1.07
CA GLU A 24 -0.94 22.96 -2.44
C GLU A 24 0.49 23.01 -3.01
N TYR A 25 1.24 24.09 -2.76
CA TYR A 25 2.64 24.18 -3.16
C TYR A 25 3.51 23.06 -2.55
N ILE A 26 3.35 22.79 -1.24
CA ILE A 26 4.07 21.69 -0.56
C ILE A 26 3.69 20.33 -1.16
N ARG A 27 2.41 20.14 -1.49
CA ARG A 27 1.91 18.90 -2.10
C ARG A 27 2.49 18.69 -3.49
N GLU A 28 2.46 19.72 -4.33
CA GLU A 28 3.02 19.67 -5.69
C GLU A 28 4.51 19.30 -5.65
N LYS A 29 5.30 19.97 -4.80
CA LYS A 29 6.73 19.66 -4.63
C LYS A 29 6.99 18.26 -4.08
N SER A 30 6.12 17.76 -3.19
CA SER A 30 6.21 16.39 -2.71
C SER A 30 5.93 15.38 -3.82
N LEU A 31 4.95 15.64 -4.68
CA LEU A 31 4.62 14.78 -5.82
C LEU A 31 5.73 14.78 -6.87
N GLU A 32 6.29 15.94 -7.18
CA GLU A 32 7.47 16.08 -8.07
C GLU A 32 8.66 15.26 -7.55
N GLY A 33 8.94 15.36 -6.24
CA GLY A 33 9.98 14.57 -5.59
C GLY A 33 9.72 13.05 -5.63
N GLN A 34 8.47 12.63 -5.40
CA GLN A 34 8.07 11.22 -5.51
C GLN A 34 8.18 10.70 -6.96
N ALA A 35 7.81 11.51 -7.96
CA ALA A 35 7.96 11.14 -9.36
C ALA A 35 9.44 10.94 -9.72
N SER A 36 10.31 11.88 -9.36
CA SER A 36 11.76 11.74 -9.57
C SER A 36 12.36 10.53 -8.83
N ALA A 37 11.87 10.22 -7.62
CA ALA A 37 12.28 9.02 -6.90
C ALA A 37 11.86 7.73 -7.64
N ARG A 38 10.63 7.68 -8.19
CA ARG A 38 10.15 6.55 -8.99
C ARG A 38 10.95 6.35 -10.26
N GLU A 39 11.32 7.42 -10.98
CA GLU A 39 12.20 7.35 -12.15
C GLU A 39 13.57 6.73 -11.82
N ARG A 40 14.07 6.97 -10.61
CA ARG A 40 15.30 6.35 -10.09
C ARG A 40 15.09 4.93 -9.55
N GLY A 41 13.93 4.33 -9.78
CA GLY A 41 13.56 2.99 -9.32
C GLY A 41 13.20 2.89 -7.83
N ARG A 42 13.06 4.02 -7.12
CA ARG A 42 12.67 4.04 -5.71
C ARG A 42 11.16 4.17 -5.60
N HIS A 43 10.48 3.03 -5.58
CA HIS A 43 9.05 2.96 -5.32
C HIS A 43 8.82 2.87 -3.80
N GLY A 44 8.26 3.94 -3.23
CA GLY A 44 7.81 3.93 -1.83
C GLY A 44 6.65 2.95 -1.61
N GLY A 45 6.37 2.62 -0.35
CA GLY A 45 5.31 1.67 0.03
C GLY A 45 5.80 0.66 1.06
N ARG A 46 4.93 -0.29 1.42
CA ARG A 46 5.32 -1.40 2.29
C ARG A 46 6.11 -2.43 1.47
N PRO A 47 7.34 -2.81 1.86
CA PRO A 47 8.08 -3.86 1.17
C PRO A 47 7.26 -5.15 1.09
N LYS A 48 7.22 -5.78 -0.09
CA LYS A 48 6.57 -7.09 -0.29
C LYS A 48 7.37 -8.14 0.48
N VAL A 49 6.68 -8.90 1.33
CA VAL A 49 7.28 -9.99 2.13
C VAL A 49 7.01 -11.38 1.55
N VAL A 50 6.15 -11.43 0.52
CA VAL A 50 5.87 -12.65 -0.24
C VAL A 50 6.87 -12.71 -1.39
N ASP A 51 7.73 -13.71 -1.36
CA ASP A 51 8.64 -14.05 -2.44
C ASP A 51 7.97 -15.02 -3.45
N ASP A 52 8.58 -15.17 -4.62
CA ASP A 52 8.06 -16.04 -5.68
C ASP A 52 8.06 -17.52 -5.28
N ASP A 53 8.98 -17.91 -4.39
CA ASP A 53 9.07 -19.25 -3.81
C ASP A 53 7.88 -19.56 -2.90
N MET A 54 7.51 -18.62 -2.02
CA MET A 54 6.31 -18.73 -1.17
C MET A 54 5.05 -18.80 -2.04
N ALA A 55 4.97 -18.00 -3.10
CA ALA A 55 3.85 -18.05 -4.03
C ALA A 55 3.78 -19.42 -4.74
N GLY A 56 4.90 -19.92 -5.26
CA GLY A 56 5.01 -21.24 -5.88
C GLY A 56 4.65 -22.38 -4.94
N TYR A 57 5.11 -22.30 -3.70
CA TYR A 57 4.78 -23.29 -2.69
C TYR A 57 3.28 -23.26 -2.33
N ALA A 58 2.70 -22.08 -2.16
CA ALA A 58 1.26 -21.92 -1.95
C ALA A 58 0.43 -22.52 -3.10
N ARG A 59 0.83 -22.29 -4.36
CA ARG A 59 0.21 -22.89 -5.55
C ARG A 59 0.25 -24.41 -5.52
N SER A 60 1.43 -24.99 -5.26
CA SER A 60 1.56 -26.45 -5.18
C SER A 60 0.65 -27.07 -4.11
N LEU A 61 0.51 -26.42 -2.95
CA LEU A 61 -0.38 -26.90 -1.89
C LEU A 61 -1.86 -26.81 -2.32
N ARG A 62 -2.23 -25.75 -3.04
CA ARG A 62 -3.58 -25.58 -3.55
C ARG A 62 -3.92 -26.64 -4.62
N ALA A 63 -2.99 -26.90 -5.55
CA ALA A 63 -3.14 -27.94 -6.57
C ALA A 63 -3.30 -29.35 -5.96
N ASN A 64 -2.64 -29.59 -4.83
CA ASN A 64 -2.78 -30.82 -4.04
C ASN A 64 -4.06 -30.86 -3.18
N GLY A 65 -4.99 -29.91 -3.33
CA GLY A 65 -6.27 -29.89 -2.62
C GLY A 65 -6.21 -29.48 -1.15
N VAL A 66 -5.10 -28.90 -0.69
CA VAL A 66 -4.99 -28.43 0.71
C VAL A 66 -5.88 -27.20 0.93
N PRO A 67 -6.68 -27.15 2.01
CA PRO A 67 -7.55 -26.01 2.27
C PRO A 67 -6.73 -24.77 2.69
N VAL A 68 -7.15 -23.59 2.23
CA VAL A 68 -6.42 -22.31 2.40
C VAL A 68 -6.02 -21.98 3.85
N PRO A 69 -6.86 -22.22 4.88
CA PRO A 69 -6.43 -21.99 6.27
C PRO A 69 -5.22 -22.83 6.69
N GLN A 70 -5.11 -24.07 6.17
CA GLN A 70 -3.96 -24.94 6.44
C GLN A 70 -2.75 -24.52 5.61
N ILE A 71 -2.95 -24.00 4.40
CA ILE A 71 -1.86 -23.42 3.59
C ILE A 71 -1.20 -22.28 4.36
N ALA A 72 -1.99 -21.36 4.92
CA ALA A 72 -1.46 -20.22 5.70
C ALA A 72 -0.54 -20.67 6.85
N GLN A 73 -0.89 -21.73 7.56
CA GLN A 73 -0.08 -22.29 8.65
C GLN A 73 1.20 -23.00 8.18
N LYS A 74 1.26 -23.44 6.91
CA LYS A 74 2.43 -24.12 6.34
C LYS A 74 3.44 -23.15 5.71
N LEU A 75 3.01 -21.94 5.36
CA LEU A 75 3.88 -20.91 4.82
C LEU A 75 4.62 -20.17 5.94
N VAL A 76 5.85 -19.73 5.68
CA VAL A 76 6.66 -18.95 6.63
C VAL A 76 7.21 -17.72 5.93
N ILE A 77 7.04 -16.55 6.53
CA ILE A 77 7.56 -15.29 6.01
C ILE A 77 9.08 -15.25 6.16
N THR A 78 9.77 -15.05 5.05
CA THR A 78 11.25 -15.09 4.97
C THR A 78 11.91 -13.74 5.22
N SER A 79 11.17 -12.64 5.03
CA SER A 79 11.69 -11.27 5.05
C SER A 79 10.77 -10.25 5.74
N GLY A 80 11.33 -9.10 6.12
CA GLY A 80 10.60 -7.99 6.74
C GLY A 80 10.34 -8.16 8.23
N LYS A 81 9.45 -7.31 8.77
CA LYS A 81 9.16 -7.22 10.21
C LYS A 81 8.61 -8.53 10.81
N ASN A 82 7.83 -9.28 10.02
CA ASN A 82 7.13 -10.49 10.46
C ASN A 82 7.88 -11.77 10.06
N LYS A 83 9.21 -11.70 9.90
CA LYS A 83 10.03 -12.85 9.54
C LYS A 83 9.86 -13.98 10.56
N GLY A 84 9.65 -15.20 10.09
CA GLY A 84 9.41 -16.38 10.92
C GLY A 84 7.95 -16.59 11.32
N GLU A 85 7.07 -15.63 11.06
CA GLU A 85 5.63 -15.79 11.29
C GLU A 85 4.92 -16.42 10.08
N HIS A 86 3.69 -16.87 10.31
CA HIS A 86 2.79 -17.36 9.28
C HIS A 86 2.00 -16.21 8.64
N PRO A 87 1.83 -16.19 7.31
CA PRO A 87 0.99 -15.19 6.66
C PRO A 87 -0.48 -15.37 7.08
N SER A 88 -1.24 -14.28 7.06
CA SER A 88 -2.68 -14.36 7.26
C SER A 88 -3.37 -15.08 6.10
N VAL A 89 -4.53 -15.68 6.38
CA VAL A 89 -5.38 -16.32 5.36
C VAL A 89 -5.69 -15.38 4.20
N ALA A 90 -5.94 -14.09 4.48
CA ALA A 90 -6.17 -13.08 3.46
C ALA A 90 -4.95 -12.85 2.55
N THR A 91 -3.74 -12.94 3.10
CA THR A 91 -2.52 -12.87 2.28
C THR A 91 -2.42 -14.06 1.35
N VAL A 92 -2.74 -15.27 1.81
CA VAL A 92 -2.76 -16.46 0.93
C VAL A 92 -3.78 -16.31 -0.19
N TYR A 93 -4.98 -15.79 0.10
CA TYR A 93 -5.96 -15.51 -0.95
C TYR A 93 -5.48 -14.48 -1.96
N ARG A 94 -4.76 -13.42 -1.53
CA ARG A 94 -4.18 -12.44 -2.46
C ARG A 94 -3.11 -13.07 -3.37
N ILE A 95 -2.25 -13.91 -2.81
CA ILE A 95 -1.22 -14.64 -3.57
C ILE A 95 -1.87 -15.47 -4.67
N LEU A 96 -2.88 -16.28 -4.31
CA LEU A 96 -3.56 -17.15 -5.27
C LEU A 96 -4.37 -16.34 -6.32
N ALA A 97 -4.95 -15.21 -5.94
CA ALA A 97 -5.71 -14.36 -6.87
C ALA A 97 -4.83 -13.59 -7.87
N GLU A 98 -3.62 -13.18 -7.48
CA GLU A 98 -2.63 -12.59 -8.40
C GLU A 98 -2.27 -13.56 -9.53
N ASP A 99 -2.25 -14.87 -9.22
CA ASP A 99 -1.95 -15.93 -10.19
C ASP A 99 -3.14 -16.26 -11.10
N ASP A 100 -4.36 -16.40 -10.56
CA ASP A 100 -5.56 -16.63 -11.36
C ASP A 100 -5.75 -15.50 -12.40
N ALA A 101 -5.44 -14.26 -12.02
CA ALA A 101 -5.45 -13.12 -12.93
C ALA A 101 -4.37 -13.25 -14.03
N ALA A 102 -3.18 -13.75 -13.70
CA ALA A 102 -2.11 -13.99 -14.68
C ALA A 102 -2.43 -15.14 -15.64
N GLU A 103 -3.06 -16.22 -15.17
CA GLU A 103 -3.50 -17.34 -16.02
C GLU A 103 -4.68 -16.97 -16.93
N SER A 104 -5.60 -16.09 -16.48
CA SER A 104 -6.74 -15.66 -17.28
C SER A 104 -6.42 -14.65 -18.40
N MET A 105 -5.23 -14.02 -18.34
CA MET A 105 -4.76 -13.07 -19.36
C MET A 105 -3.79 -13.67 -20.37
N ALA A 106 -3.41 -14.94 -20.22
CA ALA A 106 -2.56 -15.70 -21.14
C ALA A 106 -3.40 -16.58 -22.08
#